data_AF-I3T222-F1
#
_entry.id   AF-I3T222-F1
#
_cell.length_a   1.000
_cell.length_b   1.000
_cell.length_c   1.000
_cell.angle_alpha   90.00
_cell.angle_beta   90.00
_cell.angle_gamma   90.00
#
_symmetry.space_group_name_H-M   'P 1'
#
loop_
_entity.id
_entity.type
_entity.pdbx_description
1 polymer ?
#
loop_
_entity_poly.entity_id
_entity_poly.type
_entity_poly.pdbx_seq_one_letter_code
_entity_poly.pdbx_strand_id
1 'polypeptide(L)'
;MASIMRSREEIEPVEENLAKKKKIEAVEGNLGEKKALLIGLKHPQMNDIDDVKGKILRMKKFLMDLRGFSDNNITLLIEDGDPDKSQPTDYNIRLETCYLVEHAKPGDILFIHLIAHGCSDGNITTSDKVLLPDNHFRTIIYTAGSLDCTLTIVSDCVIQPENSVCCTPAIPVVSQQDYTRFYTRHPNARFVCVKYPCFCATGLSPVDIETPCITPTLKTHSEETSFPSSRLILLNAFQYDQKKPKEDRGPFFYMPELFLASSTTTTTPPNPHKLYGVFTTIILDIIEETQGRVTSVDLARKAMDKLRMQGIHQNPGLHSNEHHHAYASFLFAD
;
A
#
# COMPACT_ATOMS: atom_id res chain seq x y z
N MET A 1 -0.25 -9.09 77.49
CA MET A 1 0.06 -9.54 76.12
C MET A 1 -1.10 -9.18 75.21
N ALA A 2 -0.75 -8.76 73.98
CA ALA A 2 -1.60 -8.40 72.83
C ALA A 2 -2.19 -6.98 72.81
N SER A 3 -1.51 -6.11 72.07
CA SER A 3 -1.97 -4.82 71.55
C SER A 3 -2.47 -4.99 70.11
N ILE A 4 -3.60 -4.35 69.85
CA ILE A 4 -4.29 -3.94 68.61
C ILE A 4 -3.47 -4.02 67.30
N MET A 5 -4.09 -4.58 66.24
CA MET A 5 -3.96 -4.09 64.86
C MET A 5 -5.33 -4.10 64.15
N ARG A 6 -5.88 -2.91 63.90
CA ARG A 6 -6.94 -2.67 62.91
C ARG A 6 -6.28 -2.48 61.55
N SER A 7 -6.72 -3.24 60.56
CA SER A 7 -6.39 -3.04 59.15
C SER A 7 -6.92 -1.68 58.67
N ARG A 8 -6.05 -0.93 58.01
CA ARG A 8 -6.32 0.37 57.39
C ARG A 8 -6.59 0.10 55.91
N GLU A 9 -7.84 0.19 55.47
CA GLU A 9 -8.15 0.27 54.04
C GLU A 9 -7.69 1.65 53.54
N GLU A 10 -6.65 1.64 52.70
CA GLU A 10 -6.19 2.83 51.98
C GLU A 10 -7.22 3.15 50.88
N ILE A 11 -8.02 4.19 51.12
CA ILE A 11 -8.88 4.79 50.11
C ILE A 11 -7.98 5.71 49.27
N GLU A 12 -7.54 5.26 48.09
CA GLU A 12 -6.90 6.15 47.11
C GLU A 12 -7.87 7.28 46.71
N PRO A 13 -7.41 8.54 46.60
CA PRO A 13 -8.28 9.68 46.38
C PRO A 13 -8.97 9.61 45.01
N VAL A 14 -10.29 9.79 45.01
CA VAL A 14 -11.18 9.74 43.83
C VAL A 14 -10.73 10.69 42.71
N GLU A 15 -10.11 11.81 43.06
CA GLU A 15 -9.58 12.79 42.09
C GLU A 15 -8.37 12.26 41.31
N GLU A 16 -7.52 11.45 41.93
CA GLU A 16 -6.35 10.84 41.28
C GLU A 16 -6.80 9.73 40.31
N ASN A 17 -7.85 8.98 40.66
CA ASN A 17 -8.48 8.02 39.75
C ASN A 17 -9.23 8.69 38.60
N LEU A 18 -9.85 9.85 38.81
CA LEU A 18 -10.48 10.63 37.74
C LEU A 18 -9.43 11.27 36.80
N ALA A 19 -8.29 11.70 37.34
CA ALA A 19 -7.17 12.20 36.55
C ALA A 19 -6.46 11.08 35.78
N LYS A 20 -6.26 9.90 36.39
CA LYS A 20 -5.78 8.70 35.70
C LYS A 20 -6.76 8.24 34.61
N LYS A 21 -8.07 8.24 34.89
CA LYS A 21 -9.09 7.91 33.89
C LYS A 21 -9.16 8.92 32.74
N LYS A 22 -9.10 10.23 33.01
CA LYS A 22 -8.98 11.26 31.97
C LYS A 22 -7.66 11.20 31.20
N LYS A 23 -6.57 10.75 31.84
CA LYS A 23 -5.27 10.56 31.18
C LYS A 23 -5.25 9.28 30.34
N ILE A 24 -5.94 8.22 30.76
CA ILE A 24 -6.16 7.01 29.96
C ILE A 24 -7.10 7.32 28.79
N GLU A 25 -8.21 8.04 29.00
CA GLU A 25 -9.12 8.50 27.94
C GLU A 25 -8.47 9.53 27.00
N ALA A 26 -7.49 10.32 27.46
CA ALA A 26 -6.69 11.21 26.62
C ALA A 26 -5.50 10.51 25.93
N VAL A 27 -5.08 9.34 26.40
CA VAL A 27 -4.10 8.47 25.74
C VAL A 27 -4.78 7.52 24.74
N GLU A 28 -6.03 7.12 25.00
CA GLU A 28 -6.92 6.41 24.06
C GLU A 28 -7.61 7.36 23.06
N GLY A 29 -7.59 8.67 23.33
CA GLY A 29 -8.16 9.71 22.49
C GLY A 29 -7.24 10.15 21.34
N ASN A 30 -6.96 9.25 20.39
CA ASN A 30 -6.61 9.48 18.96
C ASN A 30 -5.80 8.31 18.38
N LEU A 31 -6.28 7.07 18.45
CA LEU A 31 -5.84 6.12 17.43
C LEU A 31 -6.57 6.50 16.13
N GLY A 32 -5.80 6.88 15.11
CA GLY A 32 -6.35 7.18 13.79
C GLY A 32 -7.08 5.98 13.19
N GLU A 33 -8.03 6.23 12.29
CA GLU A 33 -8.81 5.18 11.67
C GLU A 33 -7.95 4.34 10.71
N LYS A 34 -8.15 3.02 10.75
CA LYS A 34 -7.53 2.08 9.82
C LYS A 34 -8.45 1.86 8.63
N LYS A 35 -8.02 2.24 7.42
CA LYS A 35 -8.79 2.13 6.16
C LYS A 35 -7.96 1.49 5.05
N ALA A 36 -8.58 0.61 4.27
CA ALA A 36 -7.89 -0.08 3.20
C ALA A 36 -8.70 -0.13 1.90
N LEU A 37 -7.98 -0.10 0.78
CA LEU A 37 -8.52 -0.36 -0.56
C LEU A 37 -7.72 -1.49 -1.20
N LEU A 38 -8.40 -2.59 -1.52
CA LEU A 38 -7.79 -3.76 -2.16
C LEU A 38 -8.32 -3.90 -3.59
N ILE A 39 -7.43 -3.80 -4.57
CA ILE A 39 -7.73 -3.78 -5.99
C ILE A 39 -7.12 -5.02 -6.64
N GLY A 40 -7.96 -5.87 -7.21
CA GLY A 40 -7.55 -7.04 -7.97
C GLY A 40 -8.06 -6.95 -9.42
N LEU A 41 -7.17 -6.67 -10.35
CA LEU A 41 -7.46 -6.68 -11.79
C LEU A 41 -7.10 -8.03 -12.39
N LYS A 42 -7.88 -8.46 -13.39
CA LYS A 42 -7.65 -9.72 -14.08
C LYS A 42 -6.64 -9.51 -15.20
N HIS A 43 -5.69 -10.42 -15.33
CA HIS A 43 -4.81 -10.41 -16.50
C HIS A 43 -5.58 -10.85 -17.76
N PRO A 44 -5.52 -10.14 -18.90
CA PRO A 44 -6.29 -10.46 -20.10
C PRO A 44 -6.07 -11.88 -20.65
N GLN A 45 -4.90 -12.46 -20.39
CA GLN A 45 -4.51 -13.81 -20.82
C GLN A 45 -4.76 -14.88 -19.76
N MET A 46 -5.29 -14.54 -18.58
CA MET A 46 -5.65 -15.50 -17.54
C MET A 46 -7.13 -15.84 -17.56
N ASN A 47 -7.43 -17.12 -17.43
CA ASN A 47 -8.81 -17.60 -17.32
C ASN A 47 -9.26 -17.69 -15.86
N ASP A 48 -8.32 -17.91 -14.94
CA ASP A 48 -8.58 -18.11 -13.52
C ASP A 48 -8.64 -16.77 -12.77
N ILE A 49 -9.84 -16.41 -12.34
CA ILE A 49 -10.17 -15.21 -11.57
C ILE A 49 -10.09 -15.48 -10.07
N ASP A 50 -10.18 -16.76 -9.68
CA ASP A 50 -10.27 -17.21 -8.30
C ASP A 50 -8.93 -17.00 -7.59
N ASP A 51 -7.82 -17.06 -8.31
CA ASP A 51 -6.49 -16.83 -7.76
C ASP A 51 -6.25 -15.37 -7.36
N VAL A 52 -6.67 -14.38 -8.17
CA VAL A 52 -6.56 -12.95 -7.80
C VAL A 52 -7.50 -12.63 -6.64
N LYS A 53 -8.76 -13.06 -6.74
CA LYS A 53 -9.76 -12.88 -5.68
C LYS A 53 -9.30 -13.52 -4.37
N GLY A 54 -8.77 -14.73 -4.42
CA GLY A 54 -8.24 -15.45 -3.27
C GLY A 54 -7.10 -14.69 -2.58
N LYS A 55 -6.15 -14.14 -3.34
CA LYS A 55 -5.07 -13.30 -2.79
C LYS A 55 -5.60 -12.03 -2.10
N ILE A 56 -6.54 -11.32 -2.73
CA ILE A 56 -7.17 -10.12 -2.15
C ILE A 56 -7.89 -10.47 -0.84
N LEU A 57 -8.62 -11.59 -0.79
CA LEU A 57 -9.31 -12.04 0.42
C LEU A 57 -8.35 -12.51 1.51
N ARG A 58 -7.21 -13.14 1.17
CA ARG A 58 -6.14 -13.44 2.14
C ARG A 58 -5.55 -12.17 2.74
N MET A 59 -5.29 -11.14 1.91
CA MET A 59 -4.80 -9.84 2.40
C MET A 59 -5.84 -9.16 3.30
N LYS A 60 -7.12 -9.16 2.91
CA LYS A 60 -8.22 -8.66 3.75
C LYS A 60 -8.23 -9.33 5.13
N LYS A 61 -8.17 -10.67 5.16
CA LYS A 61 -8.14 -11.45 6.40
C LYS A 61 -6.93 -11.07 7.26
N PHE A 62 -5.75 -10.92 6.67
CA PHE A 62 -4.56 -10.46 7.38
C PHE A 62 -4.78 -9.08 8.04
N LEU A 63 -5.32 -8.10 7.31
CA LEU A 63 -5.56 -6.76 7.82
C LEU A 63 -6.55 -6.78 9.01
N MET A 64 -7.59 -7.60 8.92
CA MET A 64 -8.58 -7.74 9.99
C MET A 64 -7.97 -8.44 11.21
N ASP A 65 -7.45 -9.65 11.01
CA ASP A 65 -7.05 -10.55 12.09
C ASP A 65 -5.78 -10.08 12.80
N LEU A 66 -4.80 -9.54 12.06
CA LEU A 66 -3.47 -9.22 12.60
C LEU A 66 -3.19 -7.72 12.72
N ARG A 67 -4.04 -6.85 12.16
CA ARG A 67 -3.84 -5.39 12.18
C ARG A 67 -5.04 -4.59 12.69
N GLY A 68 -6.17 -5.22 12.97
CA GLY A 68 -7.34 -4.58 13.55
C GLY A 68 -8.07 -3.63 12.59
N PHE A 69 -7.96 -3.85 11.28
CA PHE A 69 -8.81 -3.15 10.32
C PHE A 69 -10.25 -3.66 10.46
N SER A 70 -11.21 -2.74 10.56
CA SER A 70 -12.63 -3.10 10.54
C SER A 70 -13.05 -3.49 9.13
N ASP A 71 -13.90 -4.51 9.00
CA ASP A 71 -14.46 -4.94 7.70
C ASP A 71 -15.12 -3.78 6.94
N ASN A 72 -15.83 -2.91 7.67
CA ASN A 72 -16.51 -1.73 7.11
C ASN A 72 -15.56 -0.67 6.56
N ASN A 73 -14.27 -0.73 6.92
CA ASN A 73 -13.24 0.18 6.46
C ASN A 73 -12.31 -0.46 5.41
N ILE A 74 -12.65 -1.65 4.89
CA ILE A 74 -11.93 -2.31 3.81
C ILE A 74 -12.80 -2.35 2.56
N THR A 75 -12.47 -1.50 1.58
CA THR A 75 -13.12 -1.52 0.26
C THR A 75 -12.44 -2.52 -0.66
N LEU A 76 -13.24 -3.31 -1.39
CA LEU A 76 -12.77 -4.28 -2.37
C LEU A 76 -13.22 -3.87 -3.77
N LEU A 77 -12.27 -3.81 -4.71
CA LEU A 77 -12.53 -3.70 -6.15
C LEU A 77 -11.87 -4.88 -6.85
N ILE A 78 -12.64 -5.93 -7.10
CA ILE A 78 -12.14 -7.18 -7.71
C ILE A 78 -12.80 -7.33 -9.07
N GLU A 79 -12.00 -7.50 -10.12
CA GLU A 79 -12.50 -7.83 -11.46
C GLU A 79 -12.92 -9.30 -11.43
N ASP A 80 -14.14 -9.56 -10.97
CA ASP A 80 -14.74 -10.89 -10.93
C ASP A 80 -15.98 -11.03 -11.84
N GLY A 81 -16.37 -9.96 -12.53
CA GLY A 81 -17.53 -9.94 -13.42
C GLY A 81 -18.88 -10.04 -12.71
N ASP A 82 -18.89 -9.99 -11.38
CA ASP A 82 -20.11 -10.01 -10.57
C ASP A 82 -20.88 -8.69 -10.74
N PRO A 83 -22.11 -8.70 -11.29
CA PRO A 83 -22.89 -7.50 -11.53
C PRO A 83 -23.36 -6.81 -10.25
N ASP A 84 -23.37 -7.52 -9.11
CA ASP A 84 -23.79 -6.99 -7.82
C ASP A 84 -22.64 -6.29 -7.08
N LYS A 85 -21.40 -6.40 -7.59
CA LYS A 85 -20.21 -5.80 -6.99
C LYS A 85 -19.60 -4.70 -7.87
N SER A 86 -18.99 -3.72 -7.21
CA SER A 86 -18.21 -2.68 -7.87
C SER A 86 -16.97 -3.29 -8.53
N GLN A 87 -16.92 -3.22 -9.86
CA GLN A 87 -15.76 -3.64 -10.65
C GLN A 87 -14.65 -2.57 -10.61
N PRO A 88 -13.36 -2.94 -10.74
CA PRO A 88 -12.23 -2.01 -10.75
C PRO A 88 -12.12 -1.28 -12.10
N THR A 89 -13.09 -0.42 -12.41
CA THR A 89 -13.04 0.50 -13.56
C THR A 89 -12.14 1.69 -13.25
N ASP A 90 -11.72 2.46 -14.27
CA ASP A 90 -11.00 3.72 -14.04
C ASP A 90 -11.77 4.64 -13.08
N TYR A 91 -13.08 4.81 -13.30
CA TYR A 91 -13.93 5.60 -12.43
C TYR A 91 -13.93 5.09 -10.98
N ASN A 92 -14.18 3.79 -10.77
CA ASN A 92 -14.29 3.24 -9.41
C ASN A 92 -12.94 3.25 -8.69
N ILE A 93 -11.82 2.97 -9.37
CA ILE A 93 -10.49 3.04 -8.76
C ILE A 93 -10.19 4.47 -8.31
N ARG A 94 -10.41 5.47 -9.18
CA ARG A 94 -10.24 6.88 -8.83
C ARG A 94 -11.14 7.29 -7.68
N LEU A 95 -12.41 6.90 -7.75
CA LEU A 95 -13.40 7.17 -6.72
C LEU A 95 -12.95 6.69 -5.33
N GLU A 96 -12.63 5.40 -5.21
CA GLU A 96 -12.30 4.78 -3.92
C GLU A 96 -10.93 5.22 -3.40
N THR A 97 -9.95 5.45 -4.28
CA THR A 97 -8.65 6.01 -3.86
C THR A 97 -8.79 7.44 -3.34
N CYS A 98 -9.66 8.25 -3.95
CA CYS A 98 -9.95 9.59 -3.45
C CYS A 98 -10.69 9.54 -2.11
N TYR A 99 -11.67 8.64 -1.94
CA TYR A 99 -12.33 8.45 -0.64
C TYR A 99 -11.40 8.01 0.48
N LEU A 100 -10.42 7.16 0.17
CA LEU A 100 -9.43 6.69 1.14
C LEU A 100 -8.69 7.85 1.81
N VAL A 101 -8.36 8.91 1.06
CA VAL A 101 -7.60 10.07 1.55
C VAL A 101 -8.46 11.28 1.91
N GLU A 102 -9.64 11.47 1.31
CA GLU A 102 -10.44 12.69 1.46
C GLU A 102 -10.94 12.94 2.89
N HIS A 103 -11.27 11.87 3.61
CA HIS A 103 -11.71 11.92 5.00
C HIS A 103 -10.62 11.43 5.96
N ALA A 104 -9.39 11.34 5.48
CA ALA A 104 -8.29 10.95 6.32
C ALA A 104 -7.91 12.08 7.29
N LYS A 105 -7.74 11.73 8.56
CA LYS A 105 -7.29 12.62 9.61
C LYS A 105 -5.81 12.35 9.91
N PRO A 106 -5.08 13.33 10.44
CA PRO A 106 -3.75 13.10 10.98
C PRO A 106 -3.73 11.88 11.91
N GLY A 107 -2.79 10.97 11.67
CA GLY A 107 -2.67 9.70 12.40
C GLY A 107 -3.45 8.51 11.84
N ASP A 108 -4.34 8.69 10.84
CA ASP A 108 -5.01 7.57 10.17
C ASP A 108 -4.00 6.64 9.50
N ILE A 109 -4.33 5.34 9.45
CA ILE A 109 -3.52 4.30 8.80
C ILE A 109 -4.26 3.84 7.54
N LEU A 110 -3.68 4.16 6.40
CA LEU A 110 -4.20 3.88 5.08
C LEU A 110 -3.40 2.75 4.43
N PHE A 111 -4.10 1.84 3.75
CA PHE A 111 -3.49 0.75 3.03
C PHE A 111 -4.07 0.60 1.62
N ILE A 112 -3.19 0.39 0.64
CA ILE A 112 -3.58 0.03 -0.72
C ILE A 112 -2.87 -1.25 -1.12
N HIS A 113 -3.63 -2.24 -1.56
CA HIS A 113 -3.09 -3.43 -2.21
C HIS A 113 -3.53 -3.46 -3.66
N LEU A 114 -2.57 -3.56 -4.57
CA LEU A 114 -2.83 -3.52 -6.01
C LEU A 114 -2.23 -4.74 -6.69
N ILE A 115 -3.10 -5.62 -7.18
CA ILE A 115 -2.74 -6.69 -8.11
C ILE A 115 -3.22 -6.25 -9.48
N ALA A 116 -2.30 -5.87 -10.37
CA ALA A 116 -2.63 -5.32 -11.67
C ALA A 116 -1.60 -5.64 -12.74
N HIS A 117 -2.02 -5.58 -14.01
CA HIS A 117 -1.11 -5.60 -15.15
C HIS A 117 -0.77 -4.16 -15.55
N GLY A 118 0.52 -3.81 -15.46
CA GLY A 118 1.05 -2.54 -15.95
C GLY A 118 1.50 -2.64 -17.41
N CYS A 119 1.41 -1.54 -18.13
CA CYS A 119 2.00 -1.34 -19.45
C CYS A 119 3.36 -0.65 -19.31
N SER A 120 4.21 -0.80 -20.33
CA SER A 120 5.60 -0.28 -20.35
C SER A 120 5.70 1.25 -20.27
N ASP A 121 4.59 1.95 -20.37
CA ASP A 121 4.45 3.41 -20.30
C ASP A 121 4.05 3.92 -18.91
N GLY A 122 3.97 3.04 -17.89
CA GLY A 122 3.54 3.42 -16.54
C GLY A 122 2.02 3.52 -16.39
N ASN A 123 1.25 2.95 -17.31
CA ASN A 123 -0.19 2.85 -17.17
C ASN A 123 -0.63 1.49 -16.64
N ILE A 124 -1.72 1.47 -15.89
CA ILE A 124 -2.42 0.27 -15.43
C ILE A 124 -3.67 0.08 -16.29
N THR A 125 -3.87 -1.11 -16.85
CA THR A 125 -5.10 -1.41 -17.59
C THR A 125 -6.21 -1.77 -16.61
N THR A 126 -7.28 -0.98 -16.62
CA THR A 126 -8.48 -1.19 -15.77
C THR A 126 -9.47 -2.18 -16.41
N SER A 127 -10.48 -2.63 -15.65
CA SER A 127 -11.46 -3.62 -16.13
C SER A 127 -12.31 -3.13 -17.32
N ASP A 128 -12.52 -1.82 -17.44
CA ASP A 128 -13.17 -1.16 -18.57
C ASP A 128 -12.18 -0.77 -19.71
N LYS A 129 -10.96 -1.30 -19.65
CA LYS A 129 -9.88 -1.16 -20.65
C LYS A 129 -9.36 0.27 -20.80
N VAL A 130 -9.58 1.11 -19.79
CA VAL A 130 -8.99 2.44 -19.70
C VAL A 130 -7.58 2.33 -19.11
N LEU A 131 -6.64 3.10 -19.66
CA LEU A 131 -5.27 3.20 -19.16
C LEU A 131 -5.21 4.23 -18.03
N LEU A 132 -5.03 3.75 -16.80
CA LEU A 132 -4.88 4.56 -15.59
C LEU A 132 -3.38 4.85 -15.37
N PRO A 133 -2.91 6.09 -15.51
CA PRO A 133 -1.50 6.41 -15.25
C PRO A 133 -1.13 6.24 -13.78
N ASP A 134 0.08 5.72 -13.53
CA ASP A 134 0.63 5.52 -12.18
C ASP A 134 0.71 6.82 -11.36
N ASN A 135 0.80 7.97 -12.04
CA ASN A 135 0.75 9.30 -11.43
C ASN A 135 -0.50 9.55 -10.57
N HIS A 136 -1.59 8.82 -10.82
CA HIS A 136 -2.77 8.83 -9.98
C HIS A 136 -2.40 8.38 -8.56
N PHE A 137 -1.75 7.22 -8.42
CA PHE A 137 -1.29 6.71 -7.12
C PHE A 137 -0.22 7.60 -6.49
N ARG A 138 0.61 8.25 -7.30
CA ARG A 138 1.61 9.23 -6.80
C ARG A 138 0.93 10.44 -6.16
N THR A 139 -0.16 10.95 -6.74
CA THR A 139 -1.00 12.00 -6.13
C THR A 139 -1.62 11.52 -4.82
N ILE A 140 -2.07 10.27 -4.73
CA ILE A 140 -2.59 9.69 -3.48
C ILE A 140 -1.50 9.65 -2.40
N ILE A 141 -0.28 9.23 -2.74
CA ILE A 141 0.87 9.23 -1.81
C ILE A 141 1.14 10.64 -1.28
N TYR A 142 1.23 11.63 -2.17
CA TYR A 142 1.44 13.03 -1.78
C TYR A 142 0.31 13.57 -0.89
N THR A 143 -0.94 13.25 -1.22
CA THR A 143 -2.11 13.69 -0.46
C THR A 143 -2.11 13.09 0.94
N ALA A 144 -1.81 11.79 1.08
CA ALA A 144 -1.71 11.15 2.39
C ALA A 144 -0.60 11.77 3.27
N GLY A 145 0.57 12.06 2.68
CA GLY A 145 1.64 12.78 3.39
C GLY A 145 1.23 14.19 3.83
N SER A 146 0.52 14.91 2.96
CA SER A 146 0.06 16.27 3.27
C SER A 146 -1.02 16.31 4.37
N LEU A 147 -1.69 15.19 4.62
CA LEU A 147 -2.72 15.00 5.65
C LEU A 147 -2.17 14.37 6.94
N ASP A 148 -0.86 14.19 7.04
CA ASP A 148 -0.21 13.53 8.17
C ASP A 148 -0.70 12.10 8.46
N CYS A 149 -0.97 11.36 7.38
CA CYS A 149 -1.42 9.97 7.47
C CYS A 149 -0.25 8.99 7.34
N THR A 150 -0.44 7.78 7.88
CA THR A 150 0.38 6.63 7.50
C THR A 150 -0.22 6.00 6.25
N LEU A 151 0.55 5.83 5.17
CA LEU A 151 0.13 5.13 3.97
C LEU A 151 1.12 4.03 3.62
N THR A 152 0.62 2.82 3.41
CA THR A 152 1.40 1.71 2.84
C THR A 152 0.74 1.22 1.56
N ILE A 153 1.52 1.12 0.48
CA ILE A 153 1.08 0.52 -0.79
C ILE A 153 1.89 -0.74 -1.06
N VAL A 154 1.20 -1.85 -1.31
CA VAL A 154 1.80 -3.09 -1.84
C VAL A 154 1.28 -3.29 -3.26
N SER A 155 2.19 -3.34 -4.23
CA SER A 155 1.84 -3.32 -5.65
C SER A 155 2.59 -4.41 -6.42
N ASP A 156 1.84 -5.27 -7.13
CA ASP A 156 2.40 -6.20 -8.12
C ASP A 156 2.80 -5.51 -9.44
N CYS A 157 2.35 -4.26 -9.67
CA CYS A 157 2.81 -3.43 -10.77
C CYS A 157 3.76 -2.33 -10.28
N VAL A 158 4.45 -1.66 -11.20
CA VAL A 158 5.33 -0.55 -10.81
C VAL A 158 4.60 0.77 -10.77
N ILE A 159 4.70 1.41 -9.61
CA ILE A 159 4.38 2.81 -9.39
C ILE A 159 5.71 3.55 -9.25
N GLN A 160 5.97 4.50 -10.14
CA GLN A 160 7.23 5.25 -10.09
C GLN A 160 7.24 6.18 -8.87
N PRO A 161 8.26 6.10 -7.99
CA PRO A 161 8.30 6.94 -6.80
C PRO A 161 8.61 8.41 -7.15
N GLU A 162 9.42 8.67 -8.17
CA GLU A 162 9.91 10.01 -8.51
C GLU A 162 9.26 10.59 -9.77
N ASN A 163 9.37 11.91 -9.92
CA ASN A 163 9.01 12.62 -11.14
C ASN A 163 9.94 12.18 -12.28
N SER A 164 9.52 11.22 -13.10
CA SER A 164 9.97 11.27 -14.49
C SER A 164 9.38 12.57 -15.06
N VAL A 165 10.24 13.52 -15.43
CA VAL A 165 9.85 14.70 -16.21
C VAL A 165 9.40 14.20 -17.57
N CYS A 166 8.19 13.70 -17.68
CA CYS A 166 7.59 13.36 -18.94
C CYS A 166 6.10 13.22 -18.74
N CYS A 167 5.37 13.91 -19.61
CA CYS A 167 3.92 13.86 -19.76
C CYS A 167 3.18 14.68 -18.69
N THR A 168 2.73 15.86 -19.11
CA THR A 168 1.45 16.39 -18.65
C THR A 168 0.40 15.29 -18.81
N PRO A 169 -0.15 14.70 -17.76
CA PRO A 169 -1.40 13.99 -17.93
C PRO A 169 -2.46 15.04 -18.22
N ALA A 170 -3.36 14.74 -19.17
CA ALA A 170 -4.63 15.44 -19.18
C ALA A 170 -5.22 15.33 -17.77
N ILE A 171 -5.62 16.44 -17.16
CA ILE A 171 -6.40 16.41 -15.93
C ILE A 171 -7.56 15.44 -16.22
N PRO A 172 -7.72 14.33 -15.49
CA PRO A 172 -8.84 13.45 -15.72
C PRO A 172 -10.09 14.29 -15.54
N VAL A 173 -10.79 14.54 -16.64
CA VAL A 173 -12.07 15.26 -16.61
C VAL A 173 -13.07 14.27 -16.05
N VAL A 174 -13.19 14.24 -14.73
CA VAL A 174 -14.32 13.60 -14.05
C VAL A 174 -15.57 14.27 -14.64
N SER A 175 -16.42 13.51 -15.33
CA SER A 175 -17.58 14.08 -15.98
C SER A 175 -18.51 14.72 -14.94
N GLN A 176 -19.33 15.69 -15.34
CA GLN A 176 -20.26 16.31 -14.39
C GLN A 176 -21.28 15.30 -13.83
N GLN A 177 -21.58 14.22 -14.57
CA GLN A 177 -22.38 13.11 -14.09
C GLN A 177 -21.65 12.31 -13.01
N ASP A 178 -20.34 12.08 -13.17
CA ASP A 178 -19.49 11.38 -12.21
C ASP A 178 -19.31 12.17 -10.92
N TYR A 179 -19.16 13.49 -11.04
CA TYR A 179 -19.22 14.43 -9.91
C TYR A 179 -20.57 14.35 -9.19
N THR A 180 -21.68 14.33 -9.93
CA THR A 180 -23.02 14.26 -9.34
C THR A 180 -23.24 12.93 -8.64
N ARG A 181 -22.81 11.80 -9.23
CA ARG A 181 -22.87 10.46 -8.61
C ARG A 181 -22.07 10.41 -7.32
N PHE A 182 -20.88 11.00 -7.30
CA PHE A 182 -20.04 11.12 -6.10
C PHE A 182 -20.79 11.81 -4.95
N TYR A 183 -21.26 13.04 -5.18
CA TYR A 183 -21.98 13.80 -4.15
C TYR A 183 -23.32 13.18 -3.78
N THR A 184 -23.99 12.46 -4.69
CA THR A 184 -25.24 11.74 -4.39
C THR A 184 -25.00 10.61 -3.39
N ARG A 185 -23.90 9.88 -3.57
CA ARG A 185 -23.53 8.76 -2.71
C ARG A 185 -22.94 9.26 -1.38
N HIS A 186 -22.32 10.45 -1.39
CA HIS A 186 -21.70 11.08 -0.22
C HIS A 186 -22.00 12.59 -0.17
N PRO A 187 -23.17 13.01 0.36
CA PRO A 187 -23.64 14.41 0.30
C PRO A 187 -22.78 15.41 1.07
N ASN A 188 -21.88 14.94 1.94
CA ASN A 188 -20.97 15.78 2.73
C ASN A 188 -19.51 15.72 2.24
N ALA A 189 -19.24 15.00 1.15
CA ALA A 189 -17.89 14.86 0.61
C ALA A 189 -17.45 16.19 -0.07
N ARG A 190 -16.14 16.47 -0.10
CA ARG A 190 -15.49 17.57 -0.84
C ARG A 190 -14.40 16.96 -1.71
N PHE A 191 -14.61 16.84 -3.01
CA PHE A 191 -13.66 16.22 -3.95
C PHE A 191 -12.24 16.86 -3.87
N VAL A 192 -11.31 16.29 -3.07
CA VAL A 192 -9.95 16.85 -2.84
C VAL A 192 -9.00 16.47 -3.97
N CYS A 193 -9.19 15.29 -4.57
CA CYS A 193 -8.35 14.69 -5.61
C CYS A 193 -8.09 15.57 -6.85
N VAL A 194 -8.93 16.57 -7.10
CA VAL A 194 -8.84 17.44 -8.29
C VAL A 194 -8.01 18.70 -8.02
N LYS A 195 -7.62 18.97 -6.76
CA LYS A 195 -6.91 20.21 -6.40
C LYS A 195 -5.40 20.17 -6.63
N TYR A 196 -4.78 19.00 -6.80
CA TYR A 196 -3.34 18.88 -6.97
C TYR A 196 -3.00 18.54 -8.42
N PRO A 197 -2.59 19.51 -9.25
CA PRO A 197 -2.02 19.21 -10.56
C PRO A 197 -0.71 18.45 -10.37
N CYS A 198 -0.79 17.13 -10.49
CA CYS A 198 0.16 16.13 -10.98
C CYS A 198 1.69 16.40 -11.05
N PHE A 199 2.30 17.17 -10.15
CA PHE A 199 3.75 17.42 -10.18
C PHE A 199 4.46 17.29 -8.83
N CYS A 200 3.73 16.97 -7.77
CA CYS A 200 4.30 16.93 -6.44
C CYS A 200 5.18 15.69 -6.27
N ALA A 201 6.44 15.88 -5.88
CA ALA A 201 7.32 14.78 -5.52
C ALA A 201 6.68 14.01 -4.35
N THR A 202 6.68 12.68 -4.44
CA THR A 202 6.10 11.82 -3.40
C THR A 202 6.89 11.85 -2.08
N GLY A 203 8.09 12.43 -2.11
CA GLY A 203 9.07 12.38 -1.02
C GLY A 203 9.69 10.99 -0.82
N LEU A 204 9.29 9.97 -1.61
CA LEU A 204 9.77 8.61 -1.47
C LEU A 204 11.19 8.45 -2.02
N SER A 205 12.05 7.80 -1.25
CA SER A 205 13.41 7.43 -1.65
C SER A 205 13.60 5.91 -1.51
N PRO A 206 14.46 5.29 -2.34
CA PRO A 206 14.70 3.85 -2.28
C PRO A 206 15.41 3.49 -0.97
N VAL A 207 14.95 2.40 -0.35
CA VAL A 207 15.54 1.78 0.83
C VAL A 207 16.38 0.59 0.38
N ASP A 208 17.60 0.50 0.89
CA ASP A 208 18.48 -0.65 0.61
C ASP A 208 17.95 -1.90 1.33
N ILE A 209 17.51 -2.89 0.56
CA ILE A 209 17.02 -4.18 1.06
C ILE A 209 18.08 -5.28 0.95
N GLU A 210 19.11 -5.08 0.13
CA GLU A 210 20.14 -6.10 -0.16
C GLU A 210 21.19 -6.15 0.93
N THR A 211 21.62 -4.99 1.41
CA THR A 211 22.67 -4.91 2.44
C THR A 211 22.03 -4.91 3.83
N PRO A 212 22.40 -5.84 4.73
CA PRO A 212 21.96 -5.78 6.13
C PRO A 212 22.58 -4.54 6.79
N CYS A 213 21.79 -3.47 6.93
CA CYS A 213 22.26 -2.27 7.61
C CYS A 213 22.28 -2.50 9.12
N ILE A 214 23.47 -2.44 9.74
CA ILE A 214 23.65 -2.52 11.21
C ILE A 214 23.28 -1.19 11.89
N THR A 215 23.15 -0.12 11.10
CA THR A 215 22.77 1.22 11.56
C THR A 215 21.99 1.96 10.46
N PRO A 216 20.79 2.50 10.74
CA PRO A 216 20.05 3.30 9.75
C PRO A 216 20.84 4.57 9.45
N THR A 217 21.37 4.69 8.25
CA THR A 217 21.99 5.94 7.78
C THR A 217 20.87 6.97 7.63
N LEU A 218 20.83 8.00 8.48
CA LEU A 218 19.98 9.18 8.24
C LEU A 218 20.47 9.86 6.96
N LYS A 219 19.86 9.55 5.82
CA LYS A 219 19.94 10.40 4.64
C LYS A 219 18.90 11.50 4.80
N THR A 220 19.30 12.62 5.37
CA THR A 220 18.53 13.86 5.36
C THR A 220 18.49 14.38 3.91
N HIS A 221 17.34 14.26 3.24
CA HIS A 221 17.13 14.92 1.95
C HIS A 221 16.65 16.37 2.14
N SER A 222 16.94 17.17 1.11
CA SER A 222 16.70 18.62 1.01
C SER A 222 15.25 19.03 1.31
N GLU A 223 15.13 20.20 1.94
CA GLU A 223 13.97 20.81 2.59
C GLU A 223 12.66 20.95 1.78
N GLU A 224 12.59 20.56 0.51
CA GLU A 224 11.47 20.95 -0.36
C GLU A 224 10.22 20.05 -0.32
N THR A 225 10.27 18.84 0.27
CA THR A 225 9.07 18.00 0.50
C THR A 225 9.20 17.10 1.75
N SER A 226 9.43 17.71 2.91
CA SER A 226 9.48 16.97 4.18
C SER A 226 8.06 16.71 4.69
N PHE A 227 7.64 15.45 4.73
CA PHE A 227 6.48 14.97 5.51
C PHE A 227 6.98 14.30 6.79
N PRO A 228 7.50 15.05 7.78
CA PRO A 228 8.30 14.48 8.85
C PRO A 228 7.47 13.60 9.80
N SER A 229 6.18 13.90 9.96
CA SER A 229 5.27 13.16 10.83
C SER A 229 4.58 11.98 10.14
N SER A 230 4.53 11.99 8.80
CA SER A 230 3.81 10.97 8.03
C SER A 230 4.68 9.75 7.76
N ARG A 231 4.08 8.55 7.74
CA ARG A 231 4.78 7.32 7.36
C ARG A 231 4.31 6.84 6.00
N LEU A 232 5.12 7.05 4.96
CA LEU A 232 4.79 6.65 3.59
C LEU A 232 5.68 5.49 3.16
N ILE A 233 5.08 4.36 2.81
CA ILE A 233 5.78 3.13 2.41
C ILE A 233 5.22 2.63 1.07
N LEU A 234 6.10 2.33 0.12
CA LEU A 234 5.75 1.72 -1.17
C LEU A 234 6.60 0.46 -1.39
N LEU A 235 5.93 -0.70 -1.48
CA LEU A 235 6.51 -1.98 -1.87
C LEU A 235 6.04 -2.32 -3.28
N ASN A 236 6.96 -2.28 -4.25
CA ASN A 236 6.72 -2.74 -5.62
C ASN A 236 7.32 -4.13 -5.82
N ALA A 237 6.66 -4.97 -6.61
CA ALA A 237 7.21 -6.25 -7.06
C ALA A 237 8.48 -6.11 -7.91
N PHE A 238 8.74 -4.92 -8.44
CA PHE A 238 9.89 -4.63 -9.27
C PHE A 238 10.56 -3.31 -8.87
N GLN A 239 11.89 -3.32 -8.90
CA GLN A 239 12.73 -2.18 -8.61
C GLN A 239 12.75 -1.24 -9.82
N TYR A 240 12.49 0.03 -9.56
CA TYR A 240 12.65 1.07 -10.55
C TYR A 240 14.11 1.56 -10.55
N ASP A 241 14.88 1.19 -11.57
CA ASP A 241 16.27 1.65 -11.73
C ASP A 241 16.35 2.94 -12.56
N GLN A 242 16.51 4.06 -11.86
CA GLN A 242 16.70 5.39 -12.43
C GLN A 242 17.99 5.52 -13.25
N LYS A 243 19.02 4.74 -12.92
CA LYS A 243 20.38 4.90 -13.47
C LYS A 243 20.53 4.29 -14.86
N LYS A 244 19.60 3.45 -15.29
CA LYS A 244 19.58 2.92 -16.66
C LYS A 244 19.10 3.98 -17.65
N PRO A 245 19.82 4.23 -18.77
CA PRO A 245 19.34 5.08 -19.87
C PRO A 245 17.95 4.65 -20.35
N LYS A 246 17.07 5.57 -20.74
CA LYS A 246 15.70 5.24 -21.22
C LYS A 246 15.68 4.21 -22.36
N GLU A 247 16.73 4.16 -23.17
CA GLU A 247 16.89 3.22 -24.29
C GLU A 247 17.40 1.83 -23.83
N ASP A 248 18.17 1.77 -22.74
CA ASP A 248 18.60 0.54 -22.05
C ASP A 248 17.57 0.04 -21.02
N ARG A 249 16.58 0.88 -20.68
CA ARG A 249 15.31 0.47 -20.07
C ARG A 249 14.46 -0.20 -21.15
N GLY A 250 15.00 -1.25 -21.78
CA GLY A 250 14.48 -1.84 -23.01
C GLY A 250 12.97 -2.14 -22.97
N PRO A 251 12.34 -2.43 -24.11
CA PRO A 251 10.88 -2.66 -24.23
C PRO A 251 10.34 -3.83 -23.37
N PHE A 252 11.23 -4.53 -22.67
CA PHE A 252 10.99 -5.67 -21.77
C PHE A 252 10.86 -5.29 -20.29
N PHE A 253 10.97 -4.02 -19.91
CA PHE A 253 10.58 -3.58 -18.56
C PHE A 253 9.04 -3.58 -18.48
N TYR A 254 8.47 -4.55 -17.74
CA TYR A 254 7.05 -4.67 -17.35
C TYR A 254 6.08 -5.44 -18.25
N MET A 255 6.56 -6.28 -19.18
CA MET A 255 5.88 -7.58 -19.27
C MET A 255 6.34 -8.35 -18.03
N PRO A 256 5.47 -8.97 -17.23
CA PRO A 256 5.95 -10.07 -16.40
C PRO A 256 6.73 -10.97 -17.36
N GLU A 257 7.84 -11.53 -16.93
CA GLU A 257 8.44 -12.70 -17.57
C GLU A 257 7.48 -13.92 -17.48
N LEU A 258 6.22 -13.75 -17.88
CA LEU A 258 5.36 -14.82 -18.33
C LEU A 258 5.99 -15.53 -19.56
N PHE A 259 7.01 -14.95 -20.20
CA PHE A 259 7.61 -15.46 -21.44
C PHE A 259 9.14 -15.59 -21.48
N LEU A 260 9.89 -15.22 -20.45
CA LEU A 260 11.36 -15.40 -20.43
C LEU A 260 11.81 -16.22 -19.22
N ALA A 261 11.26 -17.43 -19.09
CA ALA A 261 12.07 -18.52 -18.55
C ALA A 261 13.17 -18.81 -19.57
N SER A 262 14.33 -18.19 -19.41
CA SER A 262 15.52 -18.65 -20.10
C SER A 262 15.86 -20.03 -19.54
N SER A 263 15.48 -21.07 -20.28
CA SER A 263 16.26 -22.30 -20.43
C SER A 263 17.00 -22.79 -19.17
N THR A 264 16.29 -23.20 -18.13
CA THR A 264 16.90 -24.00 -17.04
C THR A 264 16.17 -25.32 -16.92
N THR A 265 16.75 -26.33 -17.57
CA THR A 265 16.78 -27.81 -17.33
C THR A 265 15.60 -28.55 -16.68
N THR A 266 14.43 -27.96 -16.49
CA THR A 266 13.21 -28.63 -16.04
C THR A 266 12.29 -28.83 -17.24
N THR A 267 11.83 -30.07 -17.43
CA THR A 267 11.19 -30.57 -18.65
C THR A 267 9.79 -29.99 -18.94
N THR A 268 9.38 -28.94 -18.21
CA THR A 268 8.10 -28.24 -18.41
C THR A 268 8.27 -26.76 -18.06
N PRO A 269 7.97 -25.81 -18.96
CA PRO A 269 7.97 -24.39 -18.63
C PRO A 269 6.97 -24.12 -17.50
N PRO A 270 7.29 -23.25 -16.52
CA PRO A 270 6.37 -22.89 -15.46
C PRO A 270 5.09 -22.29 -16.06
N ASN A 271 3.94 -22.73 -15.55
CA ASN A 271 2.65 -22.29 -16.07
C ASN A 271 2.53 -20.75 -15.93
N PRO A 272 2.39 -19.97 -17.02
CA PRO A 272 2.28 -18.52 -16.98
C PRO A 272 1.11 -18.03 -16.09
N HIS A 273 0.07 -18.85 -15.91
CA HIS A 273 -1.03 -18.62 -14.96
C HIS A 273 -0.57 -18.50 -13.49
N LYS A 274 0.58 -19.06 -13.13
CA LYS A 274 1.05 -19.18 -11.73
C LYS A 274 1.91 -18.01 -11.25
N LEU A 275 2.36 -17.13 -12.15
CA LEU A 275 3.30 -16.05 -11.84
C LEU A 275 2.63 -14.68 -11.61
N TYR A 276 1.34 -14.53 -11.93
CA TYR A 276 0.64 -13.26 -11.73
C TYR A 276 0.22 -13.10 -10.28
N GLY A 277 0.58 -11.96 -9.69
CA GLY A 277 0.43 -11.76 -8.25
C GLY A 277 1.41 -12.60 -7.43
N VAL A 278 2.52 -13.10 -8.00
CA VAL A 278 3.47 -13.96 -7.27
C VAL A 278 4.17 -13.20 -6.15
N PHE A 279 4.43 -11.91 -6.33
CA PHE A 279 4.96 -11.07 -5.26
C PHE A 279 3.95 -10.98 -4.11
N THR A 280 2.66 -10.75 -4.40
CA THR A 280 1.60 -10.84 -3.39
C THR A 280 1.55 -12.20 -2.70
N THR A 281 1.64 -13.32 -3.42
CA THR A 281 1.68 -14.66 -2.81
C THR A 281 2.81 -14.77 -1.80
N ILE A 282 4.01 -14.33 -2.18
CA ILE A 282 5.19 -14.39 -1.33
C ILE A 282 5.06 -13.49 -0.09
N ILE A 283 4.51 -12.27 -0.26
CA ILE A 283 4.20 -11.37 0.85
C ILE A 283 3.23 -12.02 1.84
N LEU A 284 2.14 -12.62 1.34
CA LEU A 284 1.16 -13.32 2.19
C LEU A 284 1.77 -14.50 2.92
N ASP A 285 2.62 -15.30 2.25
CA ASP A 285 3.27 -16.45 2.87
C ASP A 285 4.27 -16.02 3.96
N ILE A 286 5.03 -14.93 3.75
CA ILE A 286 5.91 -14.38 4.78
C ILE A 286 5.11 -13.85 5.97
N ILE A 287 4.00 -13.16 5.72
CA ILE A 287 3.10 -12.68 6.77
C ILE A 287 2.58 -13.85 7.60
N GLU A 288 2.16 -14.94 6.96
CA GLU A 288 1.66 -16.14 7.62
C GLU A 288 2.77 -16.83 8.46
N GLU A 289 3.95 -17.05 7.89
CA GLU A 289 5.10 -17.64 8.58
C GLU A 289 5.55 -16.82 9.80
N THR A 290 5.54 -15.50 9.67
CA THR A 290 5.95 -14.58 10.74
C THR A 290 4.84 -14.27 11.73
N GLN A 291 3.61 -14.75 11.48
CA GLN A 291 2.40 -14.36 12.21
C GLN A 291 2.24 -12.83 12.26
N GLY A 292 2.55 -12.18 11.12
CA GLY A 292 2.56 -10.74 10.95
C GLY A 292 3.69 -10.00 11.68
N ARG A 293 4.61 -10.67 12.39
CA ARG A 293 5.72 -10.01 13.11
C ARG A 293 6.91 -9.81 12.18
N VAL A 294 6.83 -8.80 11.33
CA VAL A 294 7.84 -8.48 10.32
C VAL A 294 7.91 -6.97 10.09
N THR A 295 9.12 -6.42 9.89
CA THR A 295 9.31 -5.01 9.50
C THR A 295 9.10 -4.85 7.99
N SER A 296 8.89 -3.63 7.48
CA SER A 296 8.75 -3.43 6.03
C SER A 296 10.02 -3.82 5.26
N VAL A 297 11.21 -3.54 5.83
CA VAL A 297 12.50 -3.96 5.27
C VAL A 297 12.66 -5.49 5.29
N ASP A 298 12.35 -6.14 6.40
CA ASP A 298 12.49 -7.60 6.50
C ASP A 298 11.48 -8.32 5.59
N LEU A 299 10.28 -7.76 5.43
CA LEU A 299 9.27 -8.27 4.51
C LEU A 299 9.78 -8.20 3.07
N ALA A 300 10.31 -7.04 2.65
CA ALA A 300 10.87 -6.87 1.30
C ALA A 300 12.09 -7.77 1.06
N ARG A 301 13.00 -7.90 2.04
CA ARG A 301 14.18 -8.77 1.94
C ARG A 301 13.80 -10.24 1.85
N LYS A 302 12.94 -10.73 2.74
CA LYS A 302 12.44 -12.11 2.70
C LYS A 302 11.71 -12.40 1.39
N ALA A 303 10.98 -11.42 0.85
CA ALA A 303 10.30 -11.57 -0.43
C ALA A 303 11.29 -11.73 -1.58
N MET A 304 12.33 -10.88 -1.63
CA MET A 304 13.43 -11.00 -2.58
C MET A 304 14.14 -12.36 -2.49
N ASP A 305 14.45 -12.83 -1.29
CA ASP A 305 15.10 -14.13 -1.09
C ASP A 305 14.21 -15.29 -1.56
N LYS A 306 12.92 -15.26 -1.23
CA LYS A 306 11.96 -16.29 -1.68
C LYS A 306 11.78 -16.32 -3.20
N LEU A 307 11.71 -15.15 -3.84
CA LEU A 307 11.67 -15.05 -5.31
C LEU A 307 12.90 -15.70 -5.94
N ARG A 308 14.10 -15.34 -5.45
CA ARG A 308 15.38 -15.91 -5.91
C ARG A 308 15.46 -17.42 -5.71
N MET A 309 15.05 -17.93 -4.54
CA MET A 309 15.02 -19.38 -4.26
C MET A 309 14.07 -20.15 -5.19
N GLN A 310 13.00 -19.51 -5.66
CA GLN A 310 12.05 -20.09 -6.61
C GLN A 310 12.47 -19.91 -8.08
N GLY A 311 13.65 -19.33 -8.35
CA GLY A 311 14.13 -19.06 -9.70
C GLY A 311 13.33 -17.96 -10.43
N ILE A 312 12.63 -17.11 -9.69
CA ILE A 312 11.82 -16.02 -10.24
C ILE A 312 12.69 -14.76 -10.26
N HIS A 313 12.90 -14.19 -11.45
CA HIS A 313 13.76 -13.02 -11.66
C HIS A 313 13.04 -11.68 -11.44
N GLN A 314 12.11 -11.64 -10.48
CA GLN A 314 11.56 -10.38 -9.97
C GLN A 314 12.48 -9.81 -8.89
N ASN A 315 12.79 -8.51 -8.97
CA ASN A 315 13.60 -7.82 -7.97
C ASN A 315 12.73 -6.76 -7.26
N PRO A 316 12.14 -7.04 -6.09
CA PRO A 316 11.22 -6.12 -5.45
C PRO A 316 11.92 -4.84 -4.97
N GLY A 317 11.20 -3.73 -4.95
CA GLY A 317 11.67 -2.43 -4.49
C GLY A 317 10.92 -1.96 -3.26
N LEU A 318 11.64 -1.40 -2.29
CA LEU A 318 11.06 -0.73 -1.12
C LEU A 318 11.43 0.75 -1.14
N HIS A 319 10.43 1.62 -1.02
CA HIS A 319 10.62 3.06 -0.92
C HIS A 319 9.93 3.61 0.32
N SER A 320 10.55 4.63 0.91
CA SER A 320 10.04 5.31 2.10
C SER A 320 10.33 6.80 2.03
N ASN A 321 9.46 7.63 2.62
CA ASN A 321 9.74 9.05 2.80
C ASN A 321 10.87 9.29 3.80
N GLU A 322 10.94 8.44 4.83
CA GLU A 322 12.01 8.43 5.83
C GLU A 322 12.52 7.00 6.02
N HIS A 323 13.83 6.77 5.94
CA HIS A 323 14.37 5.40 5.93
C HIS A 323 14.07 4.63 7.21
N HIS A 324 14.08 5.31 8.36
CA HIS A 324 13.80 4.68 9.66
C HIS A 324 12.37 4.12 9.75
N HIS A 325 11.39 4.69 9.03
CA HIS A 325 10.04 4.15 8.94
C HIS A 325 9.99 2.75 8.32
N ALA A 326 10.94 2.41 7.45
CA ALA A 326 10.99 1.10 6.81
C ALA A 326 11.40 -0.02 7.78
N TYR A 327 12.10 0.33 8.86
CA TYR A 327 12.53 -0.60 9.93
C TYR A 327 11.47 -0.81 11.02
N ALA A 328 10.38 -0.05 11.00
CA ALA A 328 9.25 -0.28 11.90
C ALA A 328 8.38 -1.46 11.41
N SER A 329 7.56 -2.01 12.31
CA SER A 329 6.63 -3.11 12.01
C SER A 329 5.77 -2.79 10.78
N PHE A 330 5.62 -3.77 9.89
CA PHE A 330 4.81 -3.66 8.68
C PHE A 330 3.35 -3.43 9.08
N LEU A 331 2.79 -2.29 8.68
CA LEU A 331 1.45 -1.85 9.07
C LEU A 331 1.23 -1.82 10.59
N PHE A 332 2.18 -1.34 11.42
CA PHE A 332 2.04 -1.14 12.87
C PHE A 332 1.00 -2.04 13.58
N ALA A 333 1.45 -3.16 14.13
CA ALA A 333 0.67 -3.80 15.18
C ALA A 333 0.84 -2.97 16.45
N ASP A 334 -0.27 -2.48 17.00
CA ASP A 334 -0.30 -1.86 18.34
C ASP A 334 0.18 -2.84 19.40
#